data_AF-A0A8H6G5I7-F1
#
_entry.id   AF-A0A8H6G5I7-F1
#
_cell.length_a   1.000
_cell.length_b   1.000
_cell.length_c   1.000
_cell.angle_alpha   90.00
_cell.angle_beta   90.00
_cell.angle_gamma   90.00
#
_symmetry.space_group_name_H-M   'P 1'
#
loop_
_entity.id
_entity.type
_entity.pdbx_description
1 polymer ?
#
loop_
_entity_poly.entity_id
_entity_poly.type
_entity_poly.pdbx_seq_one_letter_code
_entity_poly.pdbx_strand_id
1 'polypeptide(L)'
;MTIHEPKSHEEAEAFKLSEMYNKLGYEITQLDSPAQLGGGYDWGHGETTFGHLLGGYDAGYYGYLSSQVYSADMFHTVFAKDPMNREEGRRYRHMVLEKGGSQDEMETLKGFLGREPNGDAFYRELGLA
;
A
#
# COMPACT_ATOMS: atom_id res chain seq x y z
N MET A 1 12.09 -6.67 -1.61
CA MET A 1 10.72 -7.24 -1.64
C MET A 1 10.90 -8.72 -1.82
N THR A 2 10.66 -9.52 -0.78
CA THR A 2 11.16 -10.90 -0.63
C THR A 2 10.76 -11.86 -1.75
N ILE A 3 9.64 -11.61 -2.44
CA ILE A 3 9.18 -12.42 -3.57
C ILE A 3 10.04 -12.25 -4.84
N HIS A 4 10.75 -11.12 -4.99
CA HIS A 4 11.65 -10.86 -6.12
C HIS A 4 13.13 -10.99 -5.76
N GLU A 5 13.43 -11.56 -4.59
CA GLU A 5 14.80 -11.73 -4.08
C GLU A 5 15.49 -13.05 -4.49
N PRO A 6 14.81 -14.18 -4.81
CA PRO A 6 15.49 -15.39 -5.26
C PRO A 6 16.35 -15.13 -6.50
N LYS A 7 17.61 -15.60 -6.47
CA LYS A 7 18.62 -15.35 -7.51
C LYS A 7 18.67 -16.44 -8.57
N SER A 8 18.06 -17.60 -8.31
CA SER A 8 17.97 -18.70 -9.25
C SER A 8 16.60 -19.39 -9.20
N HIS A 9 16.32 -20.20 -10.21
CA HIS A 9 15.11 -21.01 -10.27
C HIS A 9 15.05 -22.00 -9.10
N GLU A 10 16.17 -22.65 -8.78
CA GLU A 10 16.27 -23.58 -7.65
C GLU A 10 16.00 -22.88 -6.31
N GLU A 11 16.47 -21.64 -6.13
CA GLU A 11 16.17 -20.85 -4.94
C GLU A 11 14.68 -20.48 -4.85
N ALA A 12 14.05 -20.18 -6.00
CA ALA A 12 12.62 -19.92 -6.06
C ALA A 12 11.78 -21.17 -5.74
N GLU A 13 12.16 -22.34 -6.25
CA GLU A 13 11.49 -23.61 -5.94
C GLU A 13 11.64 -24.03 -4.47
N ALA A 14 12.79 -23.73 -3.86
CA ALA A 14 13.03 -23.99 -2.45
C ALA A 14 12.32 -23.00 -1.50
N PHE A 15 11.73 -21.94 -2.04
CA PHE A 15 11.14 -20.88 -1.23
C PHE A 15 9.82 -21.33 -0.59
N LYS A 16 9.77 -21.28 0.74
CA LYS A 16 8.60 -21.68 1.53
C LYS A 16 7.55 -20.58 1.58
N LEU A 17 6.95 -20.29 0.42
CA LEU A 17 6.03 -19.15 0.24
C LEU A 17 4.80 -19.22 1.16
N SER A 18 4.15 -20.38 1.25
CA SER A 18 2.96 -20.55 2.10
C SER A 18 3.27 -20.36 3.58
N GLU A 19 4.42 -20.88 4.05
CA GLU A 19 4.88 -20.65 5.42
C GLU A 19 5.08 -19.16 5.71
N MET A 20 5.74 -18.44 4.80
CA MET A 20 5.94 -17.00 4.94
C MET A 20 4.60 -16.25 4.95
N TYR A 21 3.70 -16.56 4.02
CA TYR A 21 2.39 -15.93 3.91
C TYR A 21 1.57 -16.11 5.20
N ASN A 22 1.45 -17.35 5.68
CA ASN A 22 0.69 -17.66 6.89
C ASN A 22 1.32 -17.06 8.15
N LYS A 23 2.65 -17.08 8.25
CA LYS A 23 3.37 -16.49 9.38
C LYS A 23 3.20 -14.98 9.45
N LEU A 24 3.36 -14.27 8.33
CA LEU A 24 3.14 -12.83 8.27
C LEU A 24 1.68 -12.47 8.60
N GLY A 25 0.72 -13.26 8.10
CA GLY A 25 -0.69 -13.13 8.43
C GLY A 25 -0.92 -13.13 9.94
N TYR A 26 -0.39 -14.13 10.65
CA TYR A 26 -0.48 -14.19 12.11
C TYR A 26 0.27 -13.06 12.81
N GLU A 27 1.54 -12.81 12.45
CA GLU A 27 2.37 -11.80 13.13
C GLU A 27 1.78 -10.39 13.04
N ILE A 28 1.16 -10.05 11.90
CA ILE A 28 0.59 -8.71 11.67
C ILE A 28 -0.83 -8.60 12.23
N THR A 29 -1.68 -9.59 11.95
CA THR A 29 -3.12 -9.49 12.27
C THR A 29 -3.48 -10.07 13.64
N GLN A 30 -2.61 -10.90 14.21
CA GLN A 30 -2.86 -11.70 15.41
C GLN A 30 -4.09 -12.61 15.30
N LEU A 31 -4.55 -12.89 14.07
CA LEU A 31 -5.62 -13.84 13.81
C LEU A 31 -5.05 -15.26 13.77
N ASP A 32 -5.68 -16.17 14.50
CA ASP A 32 -5.27 -17.57 14.53
C ASP A 32 -5.30 -18.18 13.13
N SER A 33 -4.15 -18.71 12.73
CA SER A 33 -4.01 -19.55 11.56
C SER A 33 -4.05 -21.03 11.99
N PRO A 34 -4.17 -21.95 11.04
CA PRO A 34 -4.07 -23.39 11.28
C PRO A 34 -2.80 -23.81 12.04
N ALA A 35 -1.72 -23.03 11.96
CA ALA A 35 -0.51 -23.23 12.77
C ALA A 35 -0.79 -23.15 14.28
N GLN A 36 -1.64 -22.21 14.73
CA GLN A 36 -2.04 -22.06 16.14
C GLN A 36 -2.90 -23.24 16.63
N LEU A 37 -3.48 -24.01 15.71
CA LEU A 37 -4.28 -25.21 15.99
C LEU A 37 -3.49 -26.52 15.85
N GLY A 38 -2.17 -26.44 15.66
CA GLY A 38 -1.28 -27.59 15.53
C GLY A 38 -1.02 -28.06 14.09
N GLY A 39 -1.49 -27.33 13.08
CA GLY A 39 -1.38 -27.68 11.66
C GLY A 39 -0.08 -27.30 10.95
N GLY A 40 0.83 -26.56 11.60
CA GLY A 40 2.01 -25.99 10.94
C GLY A 40 1.71 -24.76 10.08
N TYR A 41 2.72 -23.95 9.76
CA TYR A 41 2.58 -22.76 8.90
C TYR A 41 2.54 -23.08 7.41
N ASP A 42 2.91 -24.30 7.02
CA ASP A 42 2.84 -24.84 5.67
C ASP A 42 1.42 -25.28 5.27
N TRP A 43 0.49 -25.31 6.23
CA TRP A 43 -0.89 -25.71 5.99
C TRP A 43 -1.73 -24.54 5.47
N GLY A 44 -2.34 -24.73 4.30
CA GLY A 44 -3.14 -23.73 3.61
C GLY A 44 -2.31 -22.83 2.71
N HIS A 45 -2.81 -22.58 1.49
CA HIS A 45 -2.09 -21.87 0.43
C HIS A 45 -2.86 -20.62 -0.01
N GLY A 46 -3.13 -19.70 0.92
CA GLY A 46 -3.96 -18.51 0.68
C GLY A 46 -3.42 -17.62 -0.46
N GLU A 47 -2.10 -17.55 -0.60
CA GLU A 47 -1.40 -16.85 -1.67
C GLU A 47 -1.82 -17.33 -3.07
N THR A 48 -2.20 -18.61 -3.24
CA THR A 48 -2.62 -19.16 -4.54
C THR A 48 -3.99 -18.63 -4.98
N THR A 49 -4.77 -18.13 -4.04
CA THR A 49 -6.07 -17.49 -4.30
C THR A 49 -5.95 -15.97 -4.40
N PHE A 50 -4.76 -15.42 -4.16
CA PHE A 50 -4.54 -13.99 -4.16
C PHE A 50 -4.33 -13.45 -5.58
N GLY A 51 -5.43 -13.21 -6.29
CA GLY A 51 -5.42 -12.84 -7.71
C GLY A 51 -4.60 -11.60 -8.08
N HIS A 52 -4.34 -10.69 -7.13
CA HIS A 52 -3.49 -9.51 -7.39
C HIS A 52 -2.06 -9.90 -7.76
N LEU A 53 -1.55 -11.04 -7.27
CA LEU A 53 -0.23 -11.55 -7.62
C LEU A 53 -0.09 -11.96 -9.09
N LEU A 54 -1.21 -12.21 -9.79
CA LEU A 54 -1.22 -12.64 -11.19
C LEU A 54 -1.90 -11.61 -12.12
N GLY A 55 -2.47 -10.55 -11.55
CA GLY A 55 -3.26 -9.54 -12.26
C GLY A 55 -2.48 -8.27 -12.64
N GLY A 56 -1.15 -8.30 -12.63
CA GLY A 56 -0.29 -7.13 -12.86
C GLY A 56 -0.12 -6.22 -11.63
N TYR A 57 -0.43 -6.75 -10.43
CA TYR A 57 -0.22 -6.09 -9.13
C TYR A 57 0.78 -6.86 -8.26
N ASP A 58 1.58 -7.74 -8.86
CA ASP A 58 2.54 -8.65 -8.23
C ASP A 58 3.57 -7.94 -7.34
N ALA A 59 3.93 -6.71 -7.68
CA ALA A 59 4.79 -5.83 -6.88
C ALA A 59 4.09 -4.52 -6.45
N GLY A 60 2.77 -4.42 -6.60
CA GLY A 60 2.01 -3.17 -6.50
C GLY A 60 1.03 -3.09 -5.34
N TYR A 61 0.76 -4.20 -4.63
CA TYR A 61 -0.35 -4.25 -3.66
C TYR A 61 -0.21 -3.26 -2.50
N TYR A 62 1.02 -2.96 -2.05
CA TYR A 62 1.26 -1.94 -1.02
C TYR A 62 0.81 -0.53 -1.47
N GLY A 63 0.73 -0.29 -2.78
CA GLY A 63 0.31 0.97 -3.37
C GLY A 63 -1.10 1.39 -2.97
N TYR A 64 -1.99 0.46 -2.61
CA TYR A 64 -3.29 0.80 -2.05
C TYR A 64 -3.15 1.58 -0.74
N LEU A 65 -2.36 1.08 0.22
CA LEU A 65 -2.17 1.76 1.50
C LEU A 65 -1.35 3.06 1.33
N SER A 66 -0.30 3.03 0.50
CA SER A 66 0.49 4.24 0.22
C SER A 66 -0.34 5.35 -0.42
N SER A 67 -1.21 5.01 -1.38
CA SER A 67 -2.09 6.00 -2.01
C SER A 67 -3.11 6.57 -1.02
N GLN A 68 -3.63 5.76 -0.09
CA GLN A 68 -4.49 6.24 0.99
C GLN A 68 -3.78 7.24 1.89
N VAL A 69 -2.55 6.94 2.31
CA VAL A 69 -1.72 7.85 3.13
C VAL A 69 -1.59 9.22 2.47
N TYR A 70 -1.20 9.26 1.19
CA TYR A 70 -1.04 10.51 0.46
C TYR A 70 -2.36 11.22 0.19
N SER A 71 -3.44 10.48 -0.13
CA SER A 71 -4.76 11.09 -0.34
C SER A 71 -5.30 11.74 0.93
N ALA A 72 -5.09 11.13 2.10
CA ALA A 72 -5.48 11.70 3.38
C ALA A 72 -4.68 12.98 3.65
N ASP A 73 -3.37 12.98 3.41
CA ASP A 73 -2.55 14.16 3.60
C ASP A 73 -3.00 15.33 2.69
N MET A 74 -3.28 15.05 1.42
CA MET A 74 -3.82 16.03 0.47
C MET A 74 -5.18 16.57 0.91
N PHE A 75 -6.11 15.68 1.30
CA PHE A 75 -7.44 16.09 1.71
C PHE A 75 -7.41 16.95 2.99
N HIS A 76 -6.74 16.48 4.04
CA HIS A 76 -6.71 17.19 5.32
C HIS A 76 -5.90 18.48 5.28
N THR A 77 -4.87 18.56 4.44
CA THR A 77 -4.08 19.78 4.29
C THR A 77 -4.83 20.85 3.49
N VAL A 78 -5.55 20.47 2.43
CA VAL A 78 -6.08 21.42 1.45
C VAL A 78 -7.61 21.57 1.52
N PHE A 79 -8.33 20.46 1.66
CA PHE A 79 -9.77 20.40 1.43
C PHE A 79 -10.61 20.27 2.70
N ALA A 80 -10.08 19.77 3.83
CA ALA A 80 -10.90 19.47 5.01
C ALA A 80 -11.67 20.68 5.57
N LYS A 81 -11.15 21.90 5.43
CA LYS A 81 -11.84 23.12 5.87
C LYS A 81 -13.02 23.50 4.95
N ASP A 82 -12.88 23.29 3.65
CA ASP A 82 -13.90 23.55 2.63
C ASP A 82 -13.73 22.58 1.46
N PRO A 83 -14.39 21.40 1.51
CA PRO A 83 -14.22 20.35 0.50
C PRO A 83 -14.67 20.75 -0.90
N MET A 84 -15.51 21.80 -1.00
CA MET A 84 -16.05 22.30 -2.27
C MET A 84 -15.36 23.57 -2.75
N ASN A 85 -14.19 23.91 -2.17
CA ASN A 85 -13.42 25.06 -2.59
C ASN A 85 -13.03 24.95 -4.08
N ARG A 86 -13.58 25.86 -4.89
CA ARG A 86 -13.40 25.86 -6.35
C ARG A 86 -11.96 26.15 -6.77
N GLU A 87 -11.25 27.02 -6.03
CA GLU A 87 -9.88 27.39 -6.34
C GLU A 87 -8.94 26.19 -6.12
N GLU A 88 -9.03 25.54 -4.97
CA GLU A 88 -8.23 24.35 -4.67
C GLU A 88 -8.60 23.17 -5.57
N GLY A 89 -9.87 23.01 -5.94
CA GLY A 89 -10.28 22.01 -6.92
C GLY A 89 -9.64 22.23 -8.30
N ARG A 90 -9.51 23.49 -8.75
CA ARG A 90 -8.79 23.82 -9.99
C ARG A 90 -7.29 23.58 -9.85
N ARG A 91 -6.71 23.90 -8.69
CA ARG A 91 -5.29 23.64 -8.40
C ARG A 91 -4.99 22.14 -8.43
N TYR A 92 -5.80 21.31 -7.79
CA TYR A 92 -5.68 19.84 -7.81
C TYR A 92 -5.75 19.29 -9.23
N ARG A 93 -6.71 19.76 -10.04
CA ARG A 93 -6.79 19.36 -11.46
C ARG A 93 -5.49 19.64 -12.21
N HIS A 94 -4.97 20.86 -12.14
CA HIS A 94 -3.82 21.28 -12.93
C HIS A 94 -2.49 20.70 -12.43
N MET A 95 -2.36 20.52 -11.11
CA MET A 95 -1.11 20.05 -10.51
C MET A 95 -1.03 18.53 -10.43
N VAL A 96 -2.14 17.86 -10.10
CA VAL A 96 -2.14 16.42 -9.79
C VAL A 96 -2.66 15.60 -10.96
N LEU A 97 -3.83 15.96 -11.51
CA LEU A 97 -4.48 15.13 -12.53
C LEU A 97 -3.92 15.35 -13.93
N GLU A 98 -3.68 16.60 -14.32
CA GLU A 98 -3.33 16.98 -15.70
C GLU A 98 -1.95 16.48 -16.12
N LYS A 99 -1.06 16.22 -15.16
CA LYS A 99 0.29 15.70 -15.43
C LYS A 99 0.27 14.24 -15.89
N GLY A 100 -0.69 13.44 -15.46
CA GLY A 100 -0.67 11.98 -15.68
C GLY A 100 0.68 11.38 -15.28
N GLY A 101 1.20 10.44 -16.08
CA GLY A 101 2.52 9.85 -15.88
C GLY A 101 3.70 10.62 -16.49
N SER A 102 3.54 11.90 -16.84
CA SER A 102 4.62 12.71 -17.45
C SER A 102 5.56 13.37 -16.44
N GLN A 103 5.25 13.29 -15.15
CA GLN A 103 6.02 13.86 -14.05
C GLN A 103 6.11 12.82 -12.92
N ASP A 104 7.22 12.84 -12.19
CA ASP A 104 7.38 12.02 -10.98
C ASP A 104 6.30 12.33 -9.94
N GLU A 105 5.77 11.29 -9.32
CA GLU A 105 4.67 11.37 -8.37
C GLU A 105 5.05 12.16 -7.12
N MET A 106 6.30 12.02 -6.64
CA MET A 106 6.77 12.76 -5.46
C MET A 106 6.96 14.24 -5.77
N GLU A 107 7.39 14.60 -6.99
CA GLU A 107 7.40 16.00 -7.42
C GLU A 107 5.98 16.59 -7.42
N THR A 108 5.00 15.82 -7.91
CA THR A 108 3.58 16.21 -7.90
C THR A 108 3.06 16.44 -6.48
N LEU A 109 3.32 15.50 -5.56
CA LEU A 109 2.88 15.58 -4.18
C LEU A 109 3.52 16.76 -3.45
N LYS A 110 4.84 16.94 -3.57
CA LYS A 110 5.56 18.07 -2.95
C LYS A 110 5.07 19.40 -3.48
N GLY A 111 4.86 19.50 -4.79
CA GLY A 111 4.32 20.71 -5.42
C GLY A 111 2.92 21.05 -4.91
N PHE A 112 2.03 20.06 -4.81
CA PHE A 112 0.66 20.29 -4.37
C PHE A 112 0.58 20.61 -2.86
N LEU A 113 1.32 19.90 -2.01
CA LEU A 113 1.33 20.07 -0.56
C LEU A 113 2.20 21.24 -0.08
N GLY A 114 3.17 21.68 -0.88
CA GLY A 114 4.18 22.69 -0.49
C GLY A 114 5.23 22.17 0.48
N ARG A 115 5.24 20.85 0.74
CA ARG A 115 6.16 20.13 1.65
C ARG A 115 6.22 18.66 1.26
N GLU A 116 7.15 17.91 1.84
CA GLU A 116 7.13 16.45 1.77
C GLU A 116 5.80 15.90 2.33
N PRO A 117 5.21 14.87 1.68
CA PRO A 117 4.04 14.19 2.21
C PRO A 117 4.40 13.43 3.49
N ASN A 118 3.43 13.29 4.40
CA ASN A 118 3.60 12.52 5.64
C ASN A 118 2.36 11.70 5.99
N GLY A 119 2.47 10.88 7.04
CA GLY A 119 1.40 9.98 7.49
C GLY A 119 0.45 10.55 8.53
N ASP A 120 0.64 11.81 8.97
CA ASP A 120 -0.03 12.32 10.17
C ASP A 120 -1.56 12.37 9.99
N ALA A 121 -2.02 12.79 8.81
CA ALA A 121 -3.44 12.81 8.48
C ALA A 121 -4.07 11.42 8.49
N PHE A 122 -3.37 10.44 7.92
CA PHE A 122 -3.82 9.05 7.89
C PHE A 122 -3.89 8.44 9.29
N TYR A 123 -2.90 8.69 10.14
CA TYR A 123 -2.93 8.20 11.53
C TYR A 123 -4.06 8.83 12.36
N ARG A 124 -4.39 10.10 12.13
CA ARG A 124 -5.56 10.73 12.75
C ARG A 124 -6.87 10.06 12.31
N GLU A 125 -7.03 9.71 11.04
CA GLU A 125 -8.21 8.99 10.56
C GLU A 125 -8.35 7.60 11.18
N LEU A 126 -7.22 6.94 11.47
CA LEU A 126 -7.18 5.67 12.20
C LEU A 126 -7.37 5.83 13.72
N GLY A 127 -7.42 7.06 14.25
CA GLY A 127 -7.54 7.33 15.69
C GLY A 127 -6.27 7.01 16.49
N LEU A 128 -5.11 7.04 15.85
CA LEU A 128 -3.81 6.70 16.46
C LEU A 128 -3.00 7.92 16.92
N ALA A 129 -3.35 9.12 16.45
CA ALA A 129 -2.67 10.39 16.73
C ALA A 129 -3.65 11.55 16.79
#